data_AF-A0A497JWX2-F1
#
_entry.id   AF-A0A497JWX2-F1
#
_cell.length_a   1.000
_cell.length_b   1.000
_cell.length_c   1.000
_cell.angle_alpha   90.00
_cell.angle_beta   90.00
_cell.angle_gamma   90.00
#
_symmetry.space_group_name_H-M   'P 1'
#
loop_
_entity.id
_entity.type
_entity.pdbx_description
1 polymer ?
#
loop_
_entity_poly.entity_id
_entity_poly.type
_entity_poly.pdbx_seq_one_letter_code
_entity_poly.pdbx_strand_id
1 'polypeptide(L)'
;MLVGSWPNAAYFPYPPLNLDFVTMSPSGKEVMEMKLNQARWNEKLKTIKRKFGDIPIFAFIDWAATSNTPLGRFSQSLTKEQQREFLKIADEFFREKDVIFVYPVHGGTMGIDAHILSFGKSRVYDALAPEFQTYKTIRELAQKRT
;
A
#
# COMPACT_ATOMS: atom_id res chain seq x y z
N MET A 1 22.40 -5.05 7.81
CA MET A 1 21.75 -5.01 6.47
C MET A 1 20.40 -5.67 6.64
N LEU A 2 19.31 -5.07 6.15
CA LEU A 2 17.96 -5.65 6.23
C LEU A 2 17.60 -6.32 4.90
N VAL A 3 16.98 -7.51 4.96
CA VAL A 3 16.56 -8.32 3.82
C VAL A 3 15.06 -8.54 3.91
N GLY A 4 14.32 -8.17 2.87
CA GLY A 4 12.87 -8.37 2.82
C GLY A 4 12.39 -8.90 1.49
N SER A 5 11.15 -9.39 1.46
CA SER A 5 10.54 -9.96 0.26
C SER A 5 9.02 -9.79 0.24
N TRP A 6 8.42 -10.14 -0.90
CA TRP A 6 6.98 -10.28 -1.07
C TRP A 6 6.44 -11.51 -0.32
N PRO A 7 5.13 -11.57 0.00
CA PRO A 7 4.58 -12.62 0.85
C PRO A 7 4.53 -13.98 0.13
N ASN A 8 4.72 -14.00 -1.20
CA ASN A 8 4.82 -15.22 -2.01
C ASN A 8 5.87 -16.19 -1.47
N ALA A 9 6.94 -15.67 -0.87
CA ALA A 9 7.97 -16.49 -0.24
C ALA A 9 7.40 -17.41 0.87
N ALA A 10 6.26 -17.05 1.47
CA ALA A 10 5.63 -17.84 2.52
C ALA A 10 5.08 -19.19 2.02
N TYR A 11 4.82 -19.29 0.71
CA TYR A 11 4.14 -20.41 0.07
C TYR A 11 5.09 -21.35 -0.68
N PHE A 12 6.38 -21.03 -0.72
CA PHE A 12 7.35 -21.86 -1.41
C PHE A 12 7.59 -23.20 -0.69
N PRO A 13 7.83 -24.29 -1.43
CA PRO A 13 7.95 -25.64 -0.88
C PRO A 13 9.28 -25.90 -0.15
N TYR A 14 10.23 -24.96 -0.23
CA TYR A 14 11.53 -25.05 0.41
C TYR A 14 11.58 -24.30 1.76
N PRO A 15 12.63 -24.51 2.59
CA PRO A 15 12.78 -23.84 3.87
C PRO A 15 12.66 -22.31 3.76
N PRO A 16 12.07 -21.65 4.76
CA PRO A 16 11.95 -20.18 4.75
C PRO A 16 13.34 -19.54 4.71
N LEU A 17 13.48 -18.52 3.86
CA LEU A 17 14.62 -17.61 3.94
C LEU A 17 14.55 -16.87 5.28
N ASN A 18 15.71 -16.55 5.86
CA ASN A 18 15.77 -15.66 7.01
C ASN A 18 15.52 -14.22 6.54
N LEU A 19 14.26 -13.78 6.60
CA LEU A 19 13.84 -12.44 6.21
C LEU A 19 13.71 -11.55 7.45
N ASP A 20 14.18 -10.32 7.35
CA ASP A 20 14.00 -9.29 8.38
C ASP A 20 12.62 -8.63 8.29
N PHE A 21 11.96 -8.67 7.13
CA PHE A 21 10.60 -8.15 6.95
C PHE A 21 9.91 -8.72 5.70
N VAL A 22 8.59 -8.54 5.63
CA VAL A 22 7.77 -8.84 4.44
C VAL A 22 7.04 -7.58 4.00
N THR A 23 6.92 -7.37 2.69
CA THR A 23 6.11 -6.30 2.13
C THR A 23 4.82 -6.84 1.53
N MET A 24 3.76 -6.04 1.55
CA MET A 24 2.44 -6.38 1.02
C MET A 24 1.78 -5.15 0.42
N SER A 25 0.74 -5.37 -0.38
CA SER A 25 -0.09 -4.28 -0.91
C SER A 25 -1.56 -4.67 -0.92
N PRO A 26 -2.49 -3.71 -0.72
CA PRO A 26 -3.86 -3.91 -1.15
C PRO A 26 -3.91 -4.17 -2.65
N SER A 27 -4.99 -4.80 -3.08
CA SER A 27 -5.30 -4.97 -4.50
C SER A 27 -5.98 -3.72 -5.06
N GLY A 28 -5.86 -3.49 -6.37
CA GLY A 28 -6.59 -2.41 -7.04
C GLY A 28 -8.10 -2.47 -6.80
N LYS A 29 -8.68 -3.67 -6.66
CA LYS A 29 -10.09 -3.86 -6.31
C LYS A 29 -10.44 -3.28 -4.94
N GLU A 30 -9.66 -3.59 -3.90
CA GLU A 30 -9.90 -3.05 -2.55
C GLU A 30 -9.75 -1.53 -2.49
N VAL A 31 -8.85 -0.98 -3.31
CA VAL A 31 -8.68 0.48 -3.46
C VAL A 31 -9.94 1.10 -4.07
N MET A 32 -10.40 0.58 -5.23
CA MET A 32 -11.57 1.12 -5.93
C MET A 32 -12.86 0.95 -5.13
N GLU A 33 -13.03 -0.18 -4.44
CA GLU A 33 -14.19 -0.45 -3.58
C GLU A 33 -14.08 0.24 -2.21
N MET A 34 -12.96 0.91 -1.94
CA MET A 34 -12.65 1.54 -0.64
C MET A 34 -12.85 0.58 0.54
N LYS A 35 -12.53 -0.70 0.34
CA LYS A 35 -12.82 -1.78 1.30
C LYS A 35 -11.74 -2.85 1.26
N LEU A 36 -11.01 -2.99 2.36
CA LEU A 36 -9.99 -4.03 2.53
C LEU A 36 -10.63 -5.36 2.95
N ASN A 37 -10.22 -6.46 2.32
CA ASN A 37 -10.82 -7.77 2.56
C ASN A 37 -10.23 -8.42 3.82
N GLN A 38 -10.94 -8.29 4.94
CA GLN A 38 -10.50 -8.79 6.24
C GLN A 38 -10.12 -10.28 6.24
N ALA A 39 -10.95 -11.15 5.65
CA ALA A 39 -10.70 -12.59 5.62
C ALA A 39 -9.40 -12.92 4.86
N ARG A 40 -9.21 -12.30 3.69
CA ARG A 40 -8.00 -12.49 2.86
C ARG A 40 -6.74 -12.02 3.58
N TRP A 41 -6.80 -10.87 4.24
CA TRP A 41 -5.66 -10.35 5.00
C TRP A 41 -5.34 -11.25 6.19
N ASN A 42 -6.33 -11.67 6.97
CA ASN A 42 -6.13 -12.56 8.12
C ASN A 42 -5.48 -13.89 7.70
N GLU A 43 -5.91 -14.48 6.58
CA GLU A 43 -5.33 -15.73 6.06
C GLU A 43 -3.86 -15.55 5.64
N LYS A 44 -3.56 -14.47 4.91
CA LYS A 44 -2.19 -14.16 4.49
C LYS A 44 -1.27 -13.91 5.68
N LEU A 45 -1.70 -13.09 6.64
CA LEU A 45 -0.93 -12.78 7.84
C LEU A 45 -0.66 -14.05 8.67
N LYS A 46 -1.67 -14.91 8.84
CA LYS A 46 -1.49 -16.22 9.50
C LYS A 46 -0.43 -17.08 8.80
N THR A 47 -0.43 -17.09 7.47
CA THR A 47 0.54 -17.86 6.68
C THR A 47 1.96 -17.29 6.80
N ILE A 48 2.11 -15.97 6.73
CA ILE A 48 3.39 -15.27 6.91
C ILE A 48 3.94 -15.55 8.31
N LYS A 49 3.15 -15.34 9.37
CA LYS A 49 3.57 -15.58 10.76
C LYS A 49 3.97 -17.03 11.00
N ARG A 50 3.24 -18.00 10.41
CA ARG A 50 3.60 -19.43 10.50
C ARG A 50 4.95 -19.74 9.83
N LYS A 51 5.27 -19.09 8.71
CA LYS A 51 6.46 -19.42 7.90
C LYS A 51 7.70 -18.63 8.31
N PHE A 52 7.54 -17.38 8.73
CA PHE A 52 8.64 -16.45 9.01
C PHE A 52 8.71 -15.97 10.46
N GLY A 53 7.76 -16.36 11.32
CA GLY A 53 7.67 -15.85 12.68
C GLY A 53 7.14 -14.42 12.72
N ASP A 54 7.44 -13.72 13.81
CA ASP A 54 6.90 -12.40 14.11
C ASP A 54 7.83 -11.28 13.61
N ILE A 55 8.03 -11.25 12.29
CA ILE A 55 8.82 -10.22 11.61
C ILE A 55 7.92 -9.06 11.16
N PRO A 56 8.44 -7.81 11.07
CA PRO A 56 7.69 -6.68 10.56
C PRO A 56 7.06 -6.93 9.19
N ILE A 57 5.80 -6.50 9.06
CA ILE A 57 5.06 -6.54 7.79
C ILE A 57 4.74 -5.11 7.37
N PHE A 58 5.23 -4.71 6.21
CA PHE A 58 4.98 -3.40 5.64
C PHE A 58 3.93 -3.48 4.55
N ALA A 59 2.79 -2.82 4.73
CA ALA A 59 1.82 -2.61 3.67
C ALA A 59 2.08 -1.26 2.99
N PHE A 60 2.08 -1.23 1.66
CA PHE A 60 2.16 0.01 0.88
C PHE A 60 1.26 -0.10 -0.34
N ILE A 61 0.88 1.02 -0.94
CA ILE A 61 0.07 0.99 -2.16
C ILE A 61 1.01 0.75 -3.35
N ASP A 62 1.08 -0.49 -3.83
CA ASP A 62 2.03 -0.91 -4.87
C ASP A 62 1.75 -0.30 -6.25
N TRP A 63 2.81 -0.21 -7.06
CA TRP A 63 2.80 0.40 -8.38
C TRP A 63 3.63 -0.39 -9.39
N ALA A 64 3.27 -0.26 -10.67
CA ALA A 64 3.97 -0.90 -11.77
C ALA A 64 3.69 -0.15 -13.09
N ALA A 65 3.97 -0.80 -14.23
CA ALA A 65 3.95 -0.18 -15.54
C ALA A 65 2.60 0.44 -15.94
N THR A 66 1.45 -0.05 -15.48
CA THR A 66 0.13 0.41 -15.89
C THR A 66 -0.72 0.93 -14.73
N SER A 67 -1.79 1.63 -15.05
CA SER A 67 -2.79 2.13 -14.10
C SER A 67 -3.61 1.02 -13.45
N ASN A 68 -3.52 -0.22 -13.97
CA ASN A 68 -4.14 -1.40 -13.36
C ASN A 68 -3.32 -1.96 -12.18
N THR A 69 -2.84 -1.06 -11.33
CA THR A 69 -2.07 -1.33 -10.12
C THR A 69 -2.78 -0.68 -8.93
N PRO A 70 -2.50 -1.05 -7.68
CA PRO A 70 -3.11 -0.39 -6.52
C PRO A 70 -2.92 1.13 -6.53
N LEU A 71 -1.72 1.63 -6.84
CA LEU A 71 -1.44 3.07 -6.91
C LEU A 71 -2.06 3.71 -8.15
N GLY A 72 -2.06 3.01 -9.28
CA GLY A 72 -2.77 3.43 -10.48
C GLY A 72 -4.27 3.61 -10.22
N ARG A 73 -4.93 2.62 -9.59
CA ARG A 73 -6.35 2.73 -9.20
C ARG A 73 -6.59 3.83 -8.16
N PHE A 74 -5.69 3.95 -7.18
CA PHE A 74 -5.78 4.99 -6.16
C PHE A 74 -5.76 6.39 -6.77
N SER A 75 -4.82 6.65 -7.69
CA SER A 75 -4.64 7.96 -8.30
C SER A 75 -5.61 8.26 -9.45
N GLN A 76 -5.95 7.25 -10.25
CA GLN A 76 -6.71 7.45 -11.49
C GLN A 76 -8.21 7.19 -11.32
N SER A 77 -8.64 6.45 -10.29
CA SER A 77 -10.06 6.08 -10.11
C SER A 77 -10.74 6.75 -8.92
N LEU A 78 -10.00 7.16 -7.90
CA LEU A 78 -10.56 7.83 -6.73
C LEU A 78 -10.46 9.36 -6.84
N THR A 79 -11.48 10.08 -6.39
CA THR A 79 -11.39 11.53 -6.18
C THR A 79 -10.38 11.86 -5.08
N LYS A 80 -9.97 13.13 -4.97
CA LYS A 80 -9.07 13.61 -3.90
C LYS A 80 -9.61 13.27 -2.51
N GLU A 81 -10.92 13.44 -2.32
CA GLU A 81 -11.61 13.16 -1.07
C GLU A 81 -11.60 11.66 -0.77
N GLN A 82 -11.89 10.83 -1.78
CA GLN A 82 -11.84 9.37 -1.64
C GLN A 82 -10.42 8.87 -1.40
N GLN A 83 -9.39 9.48 -1.99
CA GLN A 83 -8.00 9.16 -1.73
C GLN A 83 -7.64 9.43 -0.27
N ARG A 84 -7.99 10.61 0.27
CA ARG A 84 -7.79 10.92 1.69
C ARG A 84 -8.54 9.95 2.60
N GLU A 85 -9.76 9.59 2.24
CA GLU A 85 -10.58 8.66 3.03
C GLU A 85 -10.02 7.24 2.99
N PHE A 86 -9.60 6.75 1.82
CA PHE A 86 -8.95 5.45 1.69
C PHE A 86 -7.70 5.35 2.55
N LEU A 87 -6.90 6.42 2.65
CA LEU A 87 -5.73 6.44 3.53
C LEU A 87 -6.09 6.27 5.01
N LYS A 88 -7.23 6.80 5.46
CA LYS A 88 -7.71 6.58 6.84
C LYS A 88 -8.19 5.15 7.05
N ILE A 89 -8.97 4.62 6.09
CA ILE A 89 -9.44 3.22 6.10
C ILE A 89 -8.24 2.26 6.16
N ALA A 90 -7.21 2.52 5.34
CA ALA A 90 -6.01 1.72 5.29
C ALA A 90 -5.19 1.82 6.59
N ASP A 91 -4.99 3.03 7.11
CA ASP A 91 -4.29 3.27 8.37
C ASP A 91 -4.92 2.47 9.52
N GLU A 92 -6.23 2.61 9.71
CA GLU A 92 -6.97 1.92 10.77
C GLU A 92 -6.91 0.40 10.58
N PHE A 93 -7.22 -0.08 9.38
CA PHE A 93 -7.26 -1.51 9.10
C PHE A 93 -5.93 -2.22 9.31
N PHE A 94 -4.82 -1.59 8.90
CA PHE A 94 -3.48 -2.15 9.05
C PHE A 94 -2.98 -2.03 10.49
N ARG A 95 -3.31 -0.94 11.19
CA ARG A 95 -3.01 -0.78 12.62
C ARG A 95 -3.62 -1.89 13.47
N GLU A 96 -4.88 -2.23 13.24
CA GLU A 96 -5.56 -3.32 13.95
C GLU A 96 -4.92 -4.70 13.75
N LYS A 97 -4.09 -4.85 12.71
CA LYS A 97 -3.49 -6.13 12.32
C LYS A 97 -1.98 -6.18 12.57
N ASP A 98 -1.44 -5.18 13.26
CA ASP A 98 -0.01 -5.05 13.50
C ASP A 98 0.80 -5.02 12.20
N VAL A 99 0.26 -4.32 11.19
CA VAL A 99 0.89 -4.11 9.88
C VAL A 99 1.28 -2.64 9.76
N ILE A 100 2.54 -2.39 9.42
CA ILE A 100 3.07 -1.04 9.25
C ILE A 100 2.64 -0.53 7.88
N PHE A 101 1.70 0.41 7.87
CA PHE A 101 1.29 1.07 6.63
C PHE A 101 2.28 2.18 6.24
N VAL A 102 2.91 2.01 5.09
CA VAL A 102 3.83 2.98 4.49
C VAL A 102 3.04 3.85 3.52
N TYR A 103 2.84 5.10 3.90
CA TYR A 103 2.05 6.06 3.13
C TYR A 103 2.73 6.42 1.79
N PRO A 104 1.98 6.52 0.68
CA PRO A 104 2.50 7.05 -0.56
C PRO A 104 2.67 8.57 -0.43
N VAL A 105 3.90 9.07 -0.34
CA VAL A 105 4.20 10.51 -0.25
C VAL A 105 4.73 11.03 -1.58
N HIS A 106 5.84 10.46 -2.05
CA HIS A 106 6.43 10.71 -3.35
C HIS A 106 6.83 9.38 -3.97
N GLY A 107 6.73 9.30 -5.30
CA GLY A 107 7.21 8.13 -6.03
C GLY A 107 6.10 7.14 -6.38
N GLY A 108 6.50 6.15 -7.16
CA GLY A 108 5.59 5.19 -7.77
C GLY A 108 4.97 5.70 -9.06
N THR A 109 5.08 4.89 -10.11
CA THR A 109 4.43 5.17 -11.39
C THR A 109 2.94 4.93 -11.28
N MET A 110 2.12 5.92 -11.66
CA MET A 110 0.67 5.81 -11.75
C MET A 110 0.21 5.02 -12.99
N GLY A 111 1.16 4.63 -13.84
CA GLY A 111 0.93 3.90 -15.08
C GLY A 111 1.32 4.72 -16.31
N ILE A 112 1.82 4.07 -17.36
CA ILE A 112 2.09 4.70 -18.67
C ILE A 112 0.82 5.30 -19.29
N ASP A 113 -0.32 4.68 -18.98
CA ASP A 113 -1.69 5.02 -19.37
C ASP A 113 -2.38 5.98 -18.38
N ALA A 114 -1.65 6.54 -17.40
CA ALA A 114 -2.20 7.56 -16.52
C ALA A 114 -2.59 8.83 -17.29
N HIS A 115 -3.78 9.36 -16.98
CA HIS A 115 -4.33 10.58 -17.56
C HIS A 115 -4.37 11.73 -16.55
N ILE A 116 -4.52 11.43 -15.26
CA ILE A 116 -4.35 12.38 -14.16
C ILE A 116 -2.88 12.38 -13.79
N LEU A 117 -2.18 13.46 -14.15
CA LEU A 117 -0.75 13.61 -13.94
C LEU A 117 -0.48 14.52 -12.74
N SER A 118 0.56 14.20 -11.97
CA SER A 118 1.03 15.09 -10.90
C SER A 118 1.46 16.42 -11.51
N PHE A 119 0.86 17.52 -11.03
CA PHE A 119 1.08 18.88 -11.53
C PHE A 119 0.83 19.02 -13.04
N GLY A 120 -0.07 18.20 -13.59
CA GLY A 120 -0.37 18.11 -15.02
C GLY A 120 0.79 17.64 -15.89
N LYS A 121 1.89 17.11 -15.33
CA LYS A 121 3.15 16.85 -16.07
C LYS A 121 3.73 15.45 -15.88
N SER A 122 3.68 14.91 -14.66
CA SER A 122 4.39 13.67 -14.32
C SER A 122 3.45 12.49 -14.07
N ARG A 123 3.84 11.30 -14.53
CA ARG A 123 3.17 10.04 -14.22
C ARG A 123 3.61 9.43 -12.88
N VAL A 124 4.52 10.08 -12.17
CA VAL A 124 4.93 9.68 -10.83
C VAL A 124 4.00 10.32 -9.82
N TYR A 125 3.48 9.53 -8.88
CA TYR A 125 2.59 10.04 -7.84
C TYR A 125 3.30 11.04 -6.92
N ASP A 126 2.60 12.11 -6.57
CA ASP A 126 3.06 13.12 -5.61
C ASP A 126 1.90 13.60 -4.74
N ALA A 127 2.01 13.41 -3.42
CA ALA A 127 0.97 13.75 -2.46
C ALA A 127 0.68 15.27 -2.36
N LEU A 128 1.59 16.13 -2.83
CA LEU A 128 1.42 17.58 -2.89
C LEU A 128 0.75 18.05 -4.18
N ALA A 129 0.67 17.19 -5.20
CA ALA A 129 0.07 17.57 -6.47
C ALA A 129 -1.38 18.05 -6.27
N PRO A 130 -1.80 19.16 -6.91
CA PRO A 130 -3.16 19.67 -6.80
C PRO A 130 -4.22 18.63 -7.15
N GLU A 131 -3.90 17.66 -8.01
CA GLU A 131 -4.74 16.56 -8.44
C GLU A 131 -5.03 15.54 -7.33
N PHE A 132 -4.20 15.47 -6.28
CA PHE A 132 -4.30 14.46 -5.21
C PHE A 132 -4.45 15.09 -3.82
N GLN A 133 -3.58 16.03 -3.44
CA GLN A 133 -3.62 16.78 -2.18
C GLN A 133 -3.85 15.89 -0.93
N THR A 134 -3.06 14.84 -0.80
CA THR A 134 -3.16 13.85 0.29
C THR A 134 -2.14 14.08 1.40
N TYR A 135 -1.10 14.89 1.17
CA TYR A 135 0.03 15.05 2.10
C TYR A 135 -0.39 15.48 3.51
N LYS A 136 -1.32 16.44 3.63
CA LYS A 136 -1.79 16.92 4.94
C LYS A 136 -2.44 15.78 5.74
N THR A 137 -3.30 14.99 5.10
CA THR A 137 -3.93 13.82 5.72
C THR A 137 -2.89 12.78 6.13
N ILE A 138 -1.90 12.50 5.28
CA ILE A 138 -0.81 11.58 5.61
C ILE A 138 -0.05 12.04 6.86
N ARG A 139 0.28 13.33 6.95
CA ARG A 139 0.99 13.89 8.11
C ARG A 139 0.18 13.77 9.39
N GLU A 140 -1.11 14.09 9.34
CA GLU A 140 -2.02 13.96 10.48
C GLU A 140 -2.14 12.51 10.97
N LEU A 141 -2.26 11.55 10.04
CA LEU A 141 -2.33 10.12 10.38
C LEU A 141 -1.00 9.61 10.96
N ALA A 142 0.13 9.99 10.35
CA ALA A 142 1.45 9.59 10.84
C ALA A 142 1.75 10.14 12.24
N GLN A 143 1.35 11.38 12.54
CA GLN A 143 1.57 11.99 13.86
C GLN A 143 0.75 11.31 14.97
N LYS A 144 -0.44 10.77 14.66
CA LYS A 144 -1.25 10.01 15.63
C LYS A 144 -0.63 8.66 16.02
N ARG A 145 0.42 8.22 15.32
CA ARG A 145 1.17 6.99 15.60
C ARG A 145 2.40 7.21 16.50
N THR A 146 2.73 8.46 16.84
CA THR A 146 3.87 8.82 17.71
C THR A 146 3.36 9.14 19.10
#